data_AF-A0AAD3RXR8-F1
#
_entry.id   AF-A0AAD3RXR8-F1
#
_cell.length_a   1.000
_cell.length_b   1.000
_cell.length_c   1.000
_cell.angle_alpha   90.00
_cell.angle_beta   90.00
_cell.angle_gamma   90.00
#
_symmetry.space_group_name_H-M   'P 1'
#
loop_
_entity.id
_entity.type
_entity.pdbx_description
1 polymer ?
#
loop_
_entity_poly.entity_id
_entity_poly.type
_entity_poly.pdbx_seq_one_letter_code
_entity_poly.pdbx_strand_id
1 'polypeptide(L)'
;MARFSSIAVTIFGWKHHKWLCKLTLLDRILCLGGYWIMSEPPIIWQTHLMSWGRTGEELNSEQSAIEAVAKSLCWKKLKQKGDFGIWPKPTNHIHCKKNRKIFKKLSLCKA
;
A
#
# COMPACT_ATOMS: atom_id res chain seq x y z
N MET A 1 -1.91 20.77 -20.68
CA MET A 1 -2.20 19.33 -20.49
C MET A 1 -2.49 19.08 -19.03
N ALA A 2 -3.75 18.83 -18.67
CA ALA A 2 -4.10 18.42 -17.31
C ALA A 2 -3.60 16.98 -17.09
N ARG A 3 -2.55 16.81 -16.28
CA ARG A 3 -2.18 15.50 -15.74
C ARG A 3 -3.20 15.17 -14.66
N PHE A 4 -4.21 14.39 -15.00
CA PHE A 4 -5.08 13.79 -13.99
C PHE A 4 -4.27 12.71 -13.26
N SER A 5 -3.67 13.06 -12.13
CA SER A 5 -3.05 12.08 -11.23
C SER A 5 -4.15 11.20 -10.65
N SER A 6 -4.14 9.90 -10.97
CA SER A 6 -5.09 8.94 -10.39
C SER A 6 -4.80 8.74 -8.91
N ILE A 7 -5.82 8.84 -8.05
CA ILE A 7 -5.71 8.59 -6.60
C ILE A 7 -6.55 7.37 -6.26
N ALA A 8 -5.98 6.42 -5.52
CA ALA A 8 -6.71 5.32 -4.91
C ALA A 8 -6.65 5.45 -3.39
N VAL A 9 -7.81 5.53 -2.74
CA VAL A 9 -7.93 5.60 -1.28
C VAL A 9 -8.44 4.26 -0.78
N THR A 10 -7.75 3.68 0.21
CA THR A 10 -8.20 2.44 0.85
C THR A 10 -8.33 2.62 2.36
N ILE A 11 -9.52 2.30 2.86
CA ILE A 11 -9.90 2.19 4.27
C ILE A 11 -9.72 0.71 4.68
N PHE A 12 -9.01 0.43 5.77
CA PHE A 12 -8.53 -0.91 6.09
C PHE A 12 -9.38 -1.57 7.18
N GLY A 13 -10.51 -2.15 6.80
CA GLY A 13 -11.41 -2.82 7.75
C GLY A 13 -11.24 -4.33 7.96
N TRP A 14 -10.33 -5.05 7.27
CA TRP A 14 -10.46 -6.53 7.15
C TRP A 14 -9.15 -7.34 7.09
N LYS A 15 -9.28 -8.61 7.53
CA LYS A 15 -8.25 -9.64 7.83
C LYS A 15 -7.02 -9.77 6.91
N HIS A 16 -5.92 -10.18 7.53
CA HIS A 16 -4.52 -10.39 7.07
C HIS A 16 -4.26 -10.97 5.66
N HIS A 17 -5.20 -11.65 5.00
CA HIS A 17 -4.98 -12.27 3.67
C HIS A 17 -5.52 -11.47 2.49
N LYS A 18 -6.37 -10.45 2.70
CA LYS A 18 -7.03 -9.73 1.58
C LYS A 18 -6.24 -8.54 1.04
N TRP A 19 -5.31 -7.99 1.80
CA TRP A 19 -4.65 -6.73 1.43
C TRP A 19 -3.57 -6.89 0.36
N LEU A 20 -2.81 -8.00 0.35
CA LEU A 20 -1.82 -8.31 -0.69
C LEU A 20 -2.47 -8.30 -2.09
N CYS A 21 -3.66 -8.90 -2.18
CA CYS A 21 -4.45 -8.93 -3.41
C CYS A 21 -4.91 -7.52 -3.82
N LYS A 22 -5.35 -6.71 -2.85
CA LYS A 22 -5.77 -5.33 -3.10
C LYS A 22 -4.62 -4.48 -3.64
N LEU A 23 -3.42 -4.57 -3.08
CA LEU A 23 -2.24 -3.85 -3.58
C LEU A 23 -1.86 -4.26 -5.01
N THR A 24 -1.93 -5.57 -5.32
CA THR A 24 -1.64 -6.07 -6.67
C THR A 24 -2.65 -5.57 -7.70
N LEU A 25 -3.94 -5.48 -7.32
CA LEU A 25 -4.98 -4.90 -8.17
C LEU A 25 -4.74 -3.39 -8.37
N LEU A 26 -4.42 -2.67 -7.30
CA LEU A 26 -4.12 -1.24 -7.36
C LEU A 26 -2.92 -0.92 -8.26
N ASP A 27 -1.87 -1.75 -8.27
CA ASP A 27 -0.75 -1.58 -9.21
C ASP A 27 -1.17 -1.74 -10.68
N ARG A 28 -2.22 -2.49 -10.98
CA ARG A 28 -2.76 -2.60 -12.34
C ARG A 28 -3.67 -1.43 -12.70
N ILE A 29 -4.45 -0.91 -11.75
CA ILE A 29 -5.45 0.15 -11.99
C ILE A 29 -4.81 1.55 -12.00
N LEU A 30 -3.86 1.83 -11.10
CA LEU A 30 -3.28 3.17 -10.97
C LEU A 30 -2.40 3.52 -12.18
N CYS A 31 -2.63 4.68 -12.78
CA CYS A 31 -1.74 5.22 -13.81
C CYS A 31 -0.38 5.65 -13.22
N LEU A 32 0.64 5.74 -14.07
CA LEU A 32 1.97 6.22 -13.69
C LEU A 32 1.88 7.63 -13.07
N GLY A 33 2.54 7.85 -11.92
CA GLY A 33 2.44 9.11 -11.18
C GLY A 33 1.13 9.29 -10.41
N GLY A 34 0.34 8.24 -10.26
CA GLY A 34 -0.77 8.19 -9.32
C GLY A 34 -0.31 7.99 -7.87
N TYR A 35 -1.25 8.16 -6.94
CA TYR A 35 -1.03 8.02 -5.51
C TYR A 35 -1.94 6.95 -4.92
N TRP A 36 -1.37 6.10 -4.09
CA TRP A 36 -2.11 5.25 -3.19
C TRP A 36 -2.08 5.87 -1.79
N ILE A 37 -3.26 6.12 -1.23
CA ILE A 37 -3.45 6.65 0.10
C ILE A 37 -4.11 5.55 0.94
N MET A 38 -3.45 5.15 2.01
CA MET A 38 -4.04 4.26 3.00
C MET A 38 -4.47 5.11 4.19
N SER A 39 -5.72 4.92 4.61
CA SER A 39 -6.34 5.54 5.77
C SER A 39 -6.68 4.44 6.77
N GLU A 40 -6.45 4.68 8.06
CA GLU A 40 -6.72 3.76 9.19
C GLU A 40 -5.58 2.74 9.51
N PRO A 41 -5.68 1.89 10.56
CA PRO A 41 -4.53 1.20 11.15
C PRO A 41 -3.94 0.22 10.13
N PRO A 42 -2.62 0.01 10.11
CA PRO A 42 -1.62 0.28 11.15
C PRO A 42 -0.80 1.56 10.89
N ILE A 43 -1.38 2.61 10.33
CA ILE A 43 -0.67 3.89 10.20
C ILE A 43 -0.82 4.69 11.50
N ILE A 44 0.29 5.17 12.05
CA ILE A 44 0.33 5.98 13.29
C ILE A 44 -0.19 5.18 14.52
N TRP A 45 0.05 3.86 14.55
CA TRP A 45 -0.35 3.01 15.70
C TRP A 45 0.31 3.45 17.03
N GLN A 46 1.45 4.14 16.97
CA GLN A 46 2.16 4.62 18.16
C GLN A 46 1.39 5.68 18.95
N THR A 47 0.59 6.54 18.31
CA THR A 47 -0.18 7.59 19.02
C THR A 47 -1.61 7.18 19.33
N HIS A 48 -2.17 6.19 18.63
CA HIS A 48 -3.57 5.75 18.79
C HIS A 48 -3.71 4.34 19.40
N LEU A 49 -2.65 3.79 20.01
CA LEU A 49 -2.62 2.43 20.52
C LEU A 49 -3.82 2.10 21.44
N MET A 50 -4.22 3.04 22.30
CA MET A 50 -5.36 2.86 23.21
C MET A 50 -6.72 2.84 22.50
N SER A 51 -6.88 3.57 21.38
CA SER A 51 -8.14 3.67 20.64
C SER A 51 -8.45 2.39 19.84
N TRP A 52 -7.41 1.66 19.43
CA TRP A 52 -7.56 0.47 18.58
C TRP A 52 -7.77 -0.83 19.37
N GLY A 53 -7.47 -0.84 20.68
CA GLY A 53 -7.64 -2.03 21.52
C GLY A 53 -6.82 -3.26 21.08
N ARG A 54 -5.72 -3.06 20.35
CA ARG A 54 -4.81 -4.11 19.83
C ARG A 54 -3.40 -3.93 20.38
N THR A 55 -2.57 -4.97 20.27
CA THR A 55 -1.16 -4.88 20.67
C THR A 55 -0.35 -4.09 19.63
N GLY A 56 0.65 -3.33 20.10
CA GLY A 56 1.52 -2.55 19.21
C GLY A 56 2.35 -3.45 18.28
N GLU A 57 2.68 -4.66 18.74
CA GLU A 57 3.42 -5.65 17.95
C GLU A 57 2.61 -6.19 16.77
N GLU A 58 1.33 -6.51 16.97
CA GLU A 58 0.43 -6.92 15.87
C GLU A 58 0.31 -5.82 14.82
N LEU A 59 0.07 -4.58 15.25
CA LEU A 59 -0.05 -3.43 14.35
C LEU A 59 1.27 -3.17 13.60
N ASN A 60 2.41 -3.25 14.28
CA ASN A 60 3.71 -3.08 13.66
C ASN A 60 4.03 -4.19 12.64
N SER A 61 3.66 -5.43 12.94
CA SER A 61 3.81 -6.57 12.04
C SER A 61 2.93 -6.40 10.78
N GLU A 62 1.66 -6.01 10.95
CA GLU A 62 0.75 -5.68 9.85
C GLU A 62 1.32 -4.55 8.98
N GLN A 63 1.84 -3.48 9.59
CA GLN A 63 2.42 -2.36 8.86
C GLN A 63 3.67 -2.78 8.08
N SER A 64 4.55 -3.53 8.72
CA SER A 64 5.81 -4.00 8.13
C SER A 64 5.54 -4.92 6.93
N ALA A 65 4.52 -5.77 7.01
CA ALA A 65 4.11 -6.61 5.89
C ALA A 65 3.62 -5.77 4.71
N ILE A 66 2.77 -4.76 4.96
CA ILE A 66 2.28 -3.83 3.94
C ILE A 66 3.45 -3.08 3.28
N GLU A 67 4.38 -2.55 4.07
CA GLU A 67 5.54 -1.84 3.57
C GLU A 67 6.48 -2.75 2.76
N ALA A 68 6.64 -4.02 3.16
CA ALA A 68 7.43 -4.99 2.40
C ALA A 68 6.84 -5.27 1.01
N VAL A 69 5.52 -5.43 0.92
CA VAL A 69 4.83 -5.62 -0.37
C VAL A 69 4.87 -4.34 -1.21
N ALA A 70 4.58 -3.19 -0.61
CA ALA A 70 4.69 -1.90 -1.31
C ALA A 70 6.11 -1.71 -1.87
N LYS A 71 7.15 -2.04 -1.09
CA LYS A 71 8.55 -2.01 -1.53
C LYS A 71 8.83 -2.98 -2.67
N SER A 72 8.23 -4.18 -2.64
CA SER A 72 8.34 -5.12 -3.75
C SER A 72 7.66 -4.60 -5.03
N LEU A 73 6.58 -3.82 -4.92
CA LEU A 73 5.95 -3.07 -6.02
C LEU A 73 6.71 -1.78 -6.40
N CYS A 74 7.81 -1.49 -5.70
CA CYS A 74 8.63 -0.28 -5.82
C CYS A 74 7.90 1.01 -5.44
N TRP A 75 6.89 0.90 -4.60
CA TRP A 75 6.19 2.03 -4.01
C TRP A 75 6.93 2.42 -2.73
N LYS A 76 7.46 3.63 -2.70
CA LYS A 76 8.18 4.17 -1.53
C LYS A 76 7.22 5.02 -0.71
N LYS A 77 7.08 4.76 0.59
CA LYS A 77 6.32 5.64 1.48
C LYS A 77 6.88 7.06 1.42
N LEU A 78 6.05 8.02 0.99
CA LEU A 78 6.49 9.40 0.77
C LEU A 78 6.35 10.21 2.05
N LYS A 79 5.14 10.22 2.63
CA LYS A 79 4.86 10.86 3.91
C LYS A 79 3.77 10.09 4.64
N GLN A 80 3.84 10.20 5.96
CA GLN A 80 2.79 9.83 6.88
C GLN A 80 2.30 11.15 7.48
N LYS A 81 1.02 11.47 7.32
CA LYS A 81 0.45 12.73 7.80
C LYS A 81 -0.93 12.43 8.40
N GLY A 82 -1.06 12.63 9.72
CA GLY A 82 -2.23 12.15 10.45
C GLY A 82 -2.43 10.65 10.21
N ASP A 83 -3.68 10.21 10.16
CA ASP A 83 -4.01 8.78 10.03
C ASP A 83 -3.81 8.20 8.61
N PHE A 84 -3.04 8.91 7.78
CA PHE A 84 -2.83 8.58 6.37
C PHE A 84 -1.37 8.31 6.04
N GLY A 85 -1.16 7.26 5.26
CA GLY A 85 0.10 6.92 4.62
C GLY A 85 -0.04 7.12 3.12
N ILE A 86 0.96 7.76 2.51
CA ILE A 86 0.95 8.08 1.08
C ILE A 86 2.08 7.33 0.39
N TRP A 87 1.73 6.58 -0.66
CA TRP A 87 2.64 5.87 -1.54
C TRP A 87 2.43 6.35 -2.98
N PRO A 88 3.40 7.08 -3.57
CA PRO A 88 3.38 7.42 -4.97
C PRO A 88 3.80 6.21 -5.81
N LYS A 89 3.07 5.99 -6.91
CA LYS A 89 3.50 5.05 -7.93
C LYS A 89 4.67 5.64 -8.72
N PRO A 90 5.80 4.93 -8.86
CA PRO A 90 6.95 5.47 -9.59
C PRO A 90 6.57 5.81 -11.04
N THR A 91 6.98 7.00 -11.49
CA THR A 91 6.77 7.46 -12.87
C THR A 91 7.68 6.75 -13.86
N ASN A 92 8.78 6.13 -13.37
CA ASN A 92 9.75 5.42 -14.17
C ASN A 92 10.05 4.04 -13.55
N HIS A 93 9.73 2.97 -14.28
CA HIS A 93 9.86 1.58 -13.83
C HIS A 93 11.19 0.93 -14.19
N ILE A 94 12.18 1.67 -14.75
CA ILE A 94 13.45 1.09 -15.21
C ILE A 94 14.16 0.33 -14.09
N HIS A 95 14.21 0.89 -12.87
CA HIS A 95 14.83 0.24 -11.70
C HIS A 95 13.94 -0.86 -11.07
N CYS A 96 12.64 -0.87 -11.39
CA CYS A 96 11.65 -1.79 -10.82
C CYS A 96 11.38 -3.05 -11.67
N LYS A 97 12.02 -3.16 -12.84
CA LYS A 97 11.74 -4.20 -13.85
C LYS A 97 11.93 -5.63 -13.34
N LYS A 98 12.80 -5.86 -12.35
CA LYS A 98 13.04 -7.18 -11.73
C LYS A 98 11.82 -7.70 -10.97
N ASN A 99 11.16 -6.87 -10.17
CA ASN A 99 10.02 -7.30 -9.34
C ASN A 99 8.72 -7.45 -10.14
N ARG A 100 8.58 -6.73 -11.27
CA ARG A 100 7.42 -6.84 -12.18
C ARG A 100 7.22 -8.25 -12.75
N LYS A 101 8.28 -9.05 -12.90
CA LYS A 101 8.19 -10.45 -13.34
C LYS A 101 7.46 -11.33 -12.31
N ILE A 102 7.62 -11.02 -11.03
CA ILE A 102 7.02 -11.76 -9.91
C ILE A 102 5.51 -11.46 -9.84
N PHE A 103 5.11 -10.18 -9.95
CA PHE A 103 3.70 -9.77 -9.92
C PHE A 103 2.90 -10.08 -11.19
N LYS A 104 3.55 -10.22 -12.34
CA LYS A 104 2.91 -10.78 -13.55
C LYS A 104 2.56 -12.27 -13.36
N LYS A 105 3.35 -13.00 -12.57
CA LYS A 105 3.17 -14.42 -12.28
C LYS A 105 2.19 -14.67 -11.12
N LEU A 106 1.97 -13.70 -10.23
CA LEU A 106 0.83 -13.76 -9.29
C LEU A 106 -0.45 -13.78 -10.13
N SER A 107 -1.02 -14.99 -10.28
CA SER A 107 -2.38 -15.18 -10.73
C SER A 107 -3.28 -14.25 -9.94
N LEU A 108 -4.18 -13.57 -10.64
CA LEU A 108 -5.23 -12.78 -10.02
C LEU A 108 -5.81 -13.60 -8.86
N CYS A 109 -5.77 -13.04 -7.65
CA CYS A 109 -6.32 -13.73 -6.49
C CYS A 109 -7.73 -14.19 -6.83
N LYS A 110 -8.02 -15.49 -6.67
CA LYS A 110 -9.40 -15.96 -6.70
C LYS A 110 -10.13 -15.31 -5.53
N ALA A 111 -11.26 -14.68 -5.85
CA ALA A 111 -12.15 -14.02 -4.91
C ALA A 111 -12.73 -15.01 -3.90
#